data_AF-A0A914GFT5-F1
#
_entry.id   AF-A0A914GFT5-F1
#
_cell.length_a   1.000
_cell.length_b   1.000
_cell.length_c   1.000
_cell.angle_alpha   90.00
_cell.angle_beta   90.00
_cell.angle_gamma   90.00
#
_symmetry.space_group_name_H-M   'P 1'
#
loop_
_entity.id
_entity.type
_entity.pdbx_description
1 polymer ?
#
loop_
_entity_poly.entity_id
_entity_poly.type
_entity_poly.pdbx_seq_one_letter_code
_entity_poly.pdbx_strand_id
1 'polypeptide(L)'
;MVIKQILWTLANLSHSKSPVIHDMLPTGIVKWIAEYAKVASTPTVREQAVMCLGNLKIDCQHYRMSVIKTNILDTVLETSQTPTNSTPVHRDTYAWTLENIFR
;
A
#
# COMPACT_ATOMS: atom_id res chain seq x y z
N MET A 1 -4.77 16.39 0.78
CA MET A 1 -3.33 16.73 0.88
C MET A 1 -2.64 16.00 2.03
N VAL A 2 -3.16 16.08 3.27
CA VAL A 2 -2.57 15.46 4.48
C VAL A 2 -2.40 13.95 4.36
N ILE A 3 -3.42 13.19 3.93
CA ILE A 3 -3.31 11.72 3.82
C ILE A 3 -2.23 11.28 2.84
N LYS A 4 -2.06 12.00 1.71
CA LYS A 4 -1.01 11.65 0.73
C LYS A 4 0.39 11.79 1.35
N GLN A 5 0.60 12.80 2.19
CA GLN A 5 1.86 12.99 2.92
C GLN A 5 2.06 11.91 3.98
N ILE A 6 1.00 11.53 4.71
CA ILE A 6 1.06 10.40 5.66
C ILE A 6 1.50 9.12 4.94
N LEU A 7 0.83 8.76 3.86
CA LEU A 7 1.15 7.56 3.07
C LEU A 7 2.57 7.60 2.49
N TRP A 8 3.02 8.78 2.04
CA TRP A 8 4.39 8.98 1.56
C TRP A 8 5.42 8.79 2.68
N THR A 9 5.18 9.35 3.85
CA THR A 9 6.06 9.19 5.01
C THR A 9 6.13 7.72 5.45
N LEU A 10 5.00 7.02 5.49
CA LEU A 10 4.94 5.59 5.82
C LEU A 10 5.72 4.73 4.82
N ALA A 11 5.58 5.02 3.52
CA ALA A 11 6.34 4.36 2.47
C ALA A 11 7.85 4.61 2.57
N ASN A 12 8.29 5.77 3.06
CA ASN A 12 9.72 6.02 3.26
C ASN A 12 10.24 5.37 4.54
N LEU A 13 9.42 5.32 5.59
CA LEU A 13 9.78 4.64 6.84
C LEU A 13 10.04 3.16 6.59
N SER A 14 9.36 2.51 5.63
CA SER A 14 9.58 1.09 5.34
C SER A 14 10.96 0.78 4.76
N HIS A 15 11.64 1.77 4.18
CA HIS A 15 13.02 1.66 3.71
C HIS A 15 14.05 1.95 4.82
N SER A 16 13.59 2.53 5.93
CA SER A 16 14.45 2.77 7.08
C SER A 16 14.48 1.51 7.94
N LYS A 17 15.65 1.11 8.44
CA LYS A 17 15.78 0.07 9.48
C LYS A 17 15.26 0.53 10.86
N SER A 18 14.35 1.50 10.88
CA SER A 18 13.85 2.13 12.08
C SER A 18 12.96 1.15 12.84
N PRO A 19 13.16 0.94 14.15
CA PRO A 19 12.29 0.10 14.97
C PRO A 19 10.85 0.64 15.01
N VAL A 20 10.67 1.95 14.75
CA VAL A 20 9.36 2.62 14.69
C VAL A 20 8.43 1.91 13.73
N ILE A 21 8.92 1.41 12.59
CA ILE A 21 8.04 0.68 11.68
C ILE A 21 7.45 -0.51 12.43
N HIS A 22 8.27 -1.36 13.04
CA HIS A 22 7.86 -2.62 13.66
C HIS A 22 6.82 -2.41 14.77
N ASP A 23 6.96 -1.34 15.54
CA ASP A 23 6.01 -0.95 16.59
C ASP A 23 4.64 -0.55 16.02
N MET A 24 4.55 -0.18 14.74
CA MET A 24 3.30 0.17 14.07
C MET A 24 2.50 -1.03 13.55
N LEU A 25 3.11 -2.20 13.36
CA LEU A 25 2.38 -3.41 12.93
C LEU A 25 1.17 -3.75 13.81
N PRO A 26 1.29 -3.83 15.16
CA PRO A 26 0.16 -4.19 16.01
C PRO A 26 -0.96 -3.15 16.02
N THR A 27 -0.72 -1.93 15.52
CA THR A 27 -1.76 -0.88 15.45
C THR A 27 -2.82 -1.15 14.38
N GLY A 28 -2.61 -2.13 13.49
CA GLY A 28 -3.52 -2.41 12.38
C GLY A 28 -3.37 -1.47 11.19
N ILE A 29 -2.29 -0.68 11.13
CA ILE A 29 -2.10 0.32 10.09
C ILE A 29 -2.10 -0.27 8.67
N VAL A 30 -1.56 -1.47 8.48
CA VAL A 30 -1.57 -2.16 7.18
C VAL A 30 -3.00 -2.41 6.70
N LYS A 31 -3.87 -2.88 7.60
CA LYS A 31 -5.30 -3.10 7.32
C LYS A 31 -6.00 -1.78 6.99
N TRP A 32 -5.72 -0.73 7.76
CA TRP A 32 -6.27 0.60 7.50
C TRP A 32 -5.88 1.14 6.12
N ILE A 33 -4.61 1.02 5.71
CA ILE A 33 -4.17 1.49 4.38
C ILE A 33 -4.87 0.69 3.27
N ALA A 34 -5.02 -0.62 3.43
CA ALA A 34 -5.71 -1.48 2.45
C ALA A 34 -7.19 -1.11 2.30
N GLU A 35 -7.92 -0.97 3.41
CA GLU A 35 -9.33 -0.55 3.40
C GLU A 35 -9.49 0.86 2.83
N TYR A 36 -8.60 1.78 3.21
CA TYR A 36 -8.60 3.14 2.72
C TYR A 36 -8.35 3.21 1.20
N ALA A 37 -7.47 2.37 0.65
CA ALA A 37 -7.22 2.30 -0.79
C ALA A 37 -8.50 1.98 -1.59
N LYS A 38 -9.41 1.16 -1.03
CA LYS A 38 -10.68 0.80 -1.69
C LYS A 38 -11.67 1.97 -1.74
N VAL A 39 -11.74 2.77 -0.69
CA VAL A 39 -12.77 3.83 -0.52
C VAL A 39 -12.30 5.23 -0.89
N ALA A 40 -10.98 5.45 -1.05
CA ALA A 40 -10.46 6.77 -1.35
C ALA A 40 -11.03 7.32 -2.67
N SER A 41 -11.47 8.58 -2.65
CA SER A 41 -12.21 9.20 -3.76
C SER A 41 -11.32 9.57 -4.96
N THR A 42 -10.05 9.91 -4.72
CA THR A 42 -9.14 10.40 -5.76
C THR A 42 -8.15 9.33 -6.24
N PRO A 43 -7.95 9.16 -7.56
CA PRO A 43 -7.00 8.19 -8.14
C PRO A 43 -5.59 8.26 -7.54
N THR A 44 -5.05 9.47 -7.43
CA THR A 44 -3.68 9.70 -6.93
C THR A 44 -3.49 9.32 -5.47
N VAL A 45 -4.56 9.26 -4.68
CA VAL A 45 -4.52 8.82 -3.28
C VAL A 45 -4.67 7.31 -3.18
N ARG A 46 -5.50 6.69 -4.03
CA ARG A 46 -5.55 5.22 -4.15
C ARG A 46 -4.19 4.67 -4.58
N GLU A 47 -3.59 5.28 -5.59
CA GLU A 47 -2.24 4.97 -6.06
C GLU A 47 -1.22 5.05 -4.92
N GLN A 48 -1.23 6.16 -4.18
CA GLN A 48 -0.28 6.36 -3.08
C GLN A 48 -0.47 5.33 -1.96
N ALA A 49 -1.71 4.92 -1.68
CA ALA A 49 -2.01 3.90 -0.69
C ALA A 49 -1.49 2.53 -1.12
N VAL A 50 -1.72 2.17 -2.39
CA VAL A 50 -1.23 0.91 -2.99
C VAL A 50 0.28 0.87 -3.02
N MET A 51 0.94 1.96 -3.45
CA MET A 51 2.39 2.07 -3.44
C MET A 51 2.96 1.98 -2.01
N CYS A 52 2.29 2.56 -1.02
CA CYS A 52 2.67 2.41 0.38
C CYS A 52 2.62 0.95 0.84
N LEU A 53 1.60 0.18 0.45
CA LEU A 53 1.49 -1.25 0.76
C LEU A 53 2.60 -2.07 0.10
N GLY A 54 2.96 -1.76 -1.15
CA GLY A 54 4.10 -2.38 -1.83
C GLY A 54 5.42 -2.14 -1.11
N ASN A 55 5.67 -0.91 -0.68
CA ASN A 55 6.88 -0.52 0.05
C ASN A 55 6.98 -1.15 1.45
N LEU A 56 5.88 -1.24 2.18
CA LEU A 56 5.84 -1.85 3.53
C LEU A 56 6.31 -3.30 3.54
N LYS A 57 6.21 -4.01 2.42
CA LYS A 57 6.63 -5.41 2.29
C LYS A 57 8.15 -5.57 2.12
N ILE A 58 8.87 -4.55 1.65
CA ILE A 58 10.20 -4.73 1.04
C ILE A 58 11.25 -5.30 2.01
N ASP A 59 11.20 -5.04 3.31
CA ASP A 59 12.30 -5.42 4.22
C ASP A 59 11.97 -6.40 5.37
N CYS A 60 10.71 -6.84 5.53
CA CYS A 60 10.37 -7.65 6.71
C CYS A 60 9.27 -8.70 6.48
N GLN A 61 9.58 -9.95 6.80
CA GLN A 61 8.67 -11.10 6.70
C GLN A 61 7.36 -10.90 7.50
N HIS A 62 7.42 -10.19 8.64
CA HIS A 62 6.23 -9.87 9.43
C HIS A 62 5.26 -8.92 8.69
N TYR A 63 5.75 -7.96 7.92
CA TYR A 63 4.89 -7.08 7.12
C TYR A 63 4.26 -7.82 5.96
N ARG A 64 5.05 -8.65 5.26
CA ARG A 64 4.52 -9.46 4.16
C ARG A 64 3.32 -10.29 4.61
N MET A 65 3.44 -10.99 5.74
CA MET A 65 2.33 -11.76 6.30
C MET A 65 1.15 -10.89 6.71
N SER A 66 1.41 -9.71 7.27
CA SER A 66 0.36 -8.76 7.65
C SER A 66 -0.38 -8.21 6.43
N VAL A 67 0.32 -7.89 5.34
CA VAL A 67 -0.24 -7.43 4.07
C VAL A 67 -1.02 -8.54 3.37
N ILE A 68 -0.53 -9.78 3.37
CA ILE A 68 -1.26 -10.93 2.80
C ILE A 68 -2.58 -11.14 3.55
N LYS A 69 -2.57 -11.04 4.88
CA LYS A 69 -3.77 -11.19 5.73
C LYS A 69 -4.85 -10.14 5.49
N THR A 70 -4.55 -9.03 4.81
CA THR A 70 -5.55 -7.98 4.51
C THR A 70 -6.24 -8.18 3.16
N ASN A 71 -6.11 -9.35 2.52
CA ASN A 71 -6.61 -9.58 1.16
C ASN A 71 -6.12 -8.50 0.19
N ILE A 72 -4.80 -8.26 0.20
CA ILE A 72 -4.18 -7.23 -0.61
C ILE A 72 -4.42 -7.43 -2.11
N LEU A 73 -4.57 -8.68 -2.55
CA LEU A 73 -4.94 -9.02 -3.93
C LEU A 73 -6.27 -8.40 -4.32
N ASP A 74 -7.31 -8.63 -3.52
CA ASP A 74 -8.64 -8.08 -3.76
C ASP A 74 -8.57 -6.55 -3.78
N THR A 75 -7.81 -5.97 -2.86
CA THR A 75 -7.60 -4.52 -2.79
C THR A 75 -6.97 -3.98 -4.08
N VAL A 76 -5.90 -4.59 -4.58
CA VAL A 76 -5.22 -4.17 -5.81
C VAL A 76 -6.11 -4.39 -7.04
N LEU A 77 -6.83 -5.52 -7.11
CA LEU A 77 -7.73 -5.82 -8.23
C LEU A 77 -8.92 -4.84 -8.27
N GLU A 78 -9.63 -4.64 -7.16
CA GLU A 78 -10.77 -3.72 -7.06
C GLU A 78 -10.35 -2.27 -7.41
N THR A 79 -9.21 -1.82 -6.89
CA THR A 79 -8.72 -0.46 -7.13
C THR A 79 -8.19 -0.27 -8.56
N SER A 80 -7.54 -1.27 -9.15
CA SER A 80 -7.08 -1.20 -10.55
C SER A 80 -8.23 -1.17 -11.57
N GLN A 81 -9.38 -1.77 -11.25
CA GLN A 81 -10.57 -1.79 -12.10
C GLN A 81 -11.41 -0.50 -12.01
N THR A 82 -11.08 0.42 -11.09
CA THR A 82 -11.81 1.68 -10.97
C THR A 82 -11.61 2.54 -12.24
N PRO A 83 -12.68 3.00 -12.94
CA PRO A 83 -12.55 3.67 -14.25
C PRO A 83 -11.63 4.88 -14.26
N THR A 84 -11.55 5.61 -13.16
CA THR A 84 -10.70 6.79 -12.97
C THR A 84 -9.22 6.47 -12.76
N ASN A 85 -8.84 5.18 -12.64
CA ASN A 85 -7.48 4.68 -12.46
C ASN A 85 -6.89 4.10 -13.77
N SER A 86 -7.44 4.48 -14.93
CA SER A 86 -7.12 3.90 -16.24
C SER A 86 -5.90 4.49 -16.93
N THR A 87 -5.11 5.35 -16.27
CA THR A 87 -3.88 5.86 -16.88
C THR A 87 -2.76 4.79 -16.84
N PRO A 88 -1.79 4.81 -17.78
CA PRO A 88 -0.66 3.89 -17.77
C PRO A 88 0.12 3.90 -16.45
N VAL A 89 0.38 5.08 -15.90
CA VAL A 89 1.08 5.28 -14.62
C VAL A 89 0.42 4.52 -13.47
N HIS A 90 -0.91 4.58 -13.37
CA HIS A 90 -1.63 3.84 -12.34
C HIS A 90 -1.44 2.33 -12.51
N ARG A 91 -1.56 1.80 -13.73
CA ARG A 91 -1.40 0.36 -14.01
C ARG A 91 0.00 -0.15 -13.66
N ASP A 92 1.03 0.61 -13.99
CA ASP A 92 2.42 0.25 -13.69
C ASP A 92 2.65 0.16 -12.17
N THR A 93 2.08 1.11 -11.40
CA THR A 93 2.13 1.09 -9.92
C THR A 93 1.45 -0.15 -9.34
N TYR A 94 0.29 -0.57 -9.86
CA TYR A 94 -0.38 -1.80 -9.42
C TYR A 94 0.43 -3.05 -9.74
N ALA A 95 0.97 -3.15 -10.95
CA ALA A 95 1.79 -4.28 -11.36
C ALA A 95 3.07 -4.40 -10.52
N TRP A 96 3.77 -3.27 -10.30
CA TRP A 96 4.94 -3.20 -9.43
C TRP A 96 4.61 -3.59 -7.98
N THR A 97 3.44 -3.20 -7.48
CA THR A 97 3.00 -3.56 -6.13
C THR A 97 2.75 -5.06 -6.01
N LEU A 98 2.12 -5.68 -7.01
CA LEU A 98 1.92 -7.13 -7.06
C LEU A 98 3.26 -7.88 -7.13
N GLU A 99 4.15 -7.46 -8.02
CA GLU A 99 5.50 -8.05 -8.11
C GLU A 99 6.18 -8.01 -6.74
N ASN A 100 6.11 -6.87 -6.07
CA ASN A 100 6.65 -6.76 -4.73
C ASN A 100 5.98 -7.74 -3.78
N ILE A 101 4.65 -7.77 -3.65
CA ILE A 101 3.96 -8.63 -2.68
C ILE A 101 4.34 -10.11 -2.84
N PHE A 102 4.51 -10.59 -4.07
CA PHE A 102 4.76 -12.01 -4.39
C PHE A 102 6.22 -12.40 -4.55
N ARG A 103 7.17 -11.46 -4.43
CA ARG A 103 8.61 -11.74 -4.41
C ARG A 103 9.10 -12.21 -3.04
#